data_AF-A0A1G2ZYL6-F1
#
_entry.id   AF-A0A1G2ZYL6-F1
#
_cell.length_a   1.000
_cell.length_b   1.000
_cell.length_c   1.000
_cell.angle_alpha   90.00
_cell.angle_beta   90.00
_cell.angle_gamma   90.00
#
_symmetry.space_group_name_H-M   'P 1'
#
loop_
_entity.id
_entity.type
_entity.pdbx_description
1 polymer ?
#
loop_
_entity_poly.entity_id
_entity_poly.type
_entity_poly.pdbx_seq_one_letter_code
_entity_poly.pdbx_strand_id
1 'polypeptide(L)'
;MDKLHATRERLSIDIPPEEHRRIKVSAAIHGKTIREYVLETIDERLRKETTEKETLSLSDRLDADPVLMKLWGNKRDAAYDEL
;
A
#
# COMPACT_ATOMS: atom_id res chain seq x y z
N MET A 1 32.17 -3.39 -16.13
CA MET A 1 30.73 -3.12 -16.25
C MET A 1 30.01 -4.41 -15.93
N ASP A 2 29.95 -4.75 -14.64
CA ASP A 2 29.27 -5.95 -14.14
C ASP A 2 27.79 -5.84 -14.47
N LYS A 3 27.32 -6.70 -15.37
CA LYS A 3 25.89 -6.99 -15.48
C LYS A 3 25.53 -7.68 -14.17
N LEU A 4 24.88 -6.94 -13.26
CA LEU A 4 24.12 -7.51 -12.15
C LEU A 4 23.08 -8.46 -12.76
N HIS A 5 23.49 -9.69 -13.04
CA HIS A 5 22.59 -10.81 -13.20
C HIS A 5 21.99 -11.04 -11.82
N ALA A 6 21.01 -10.22 -11.46
CA ALA A 6 20.16 -10.47 -10.30
C ALA A 6 19.58 -11.87 -10.51
N THR A 7 20.09 -12.83 -9.73
CA THR A 7 19.64 -14.21 -9.72
C THR A 7 18.16 -14.19 -9.41
N ARG A 8 17.32 -14.36 -10.44
CA ARG A 8 15.88 -14.47 -10.29
C ARG A 8 15.60 -15.83 -9.66
N GLU A 9 15.26 -15.84 -8.38
CA GLU A 9 14.79 -17.03 -7.70
C GLU A 9 13.37 -17.37 -8.18
N ARG A 10 13.13 -18.66 -8.44
CA ARG A 10 11.82 -19.16 -8.85
C ARG A 10 11.02 -19.54 -7.62
N LEU A 11 9.93 -18.82 -7.39
CA LEU A 11 8.91 -19.19 -6.42
C LEU A 11 7.79 -19.98 -7.12
N SER A 12 7.54 -21.21 -6.67
CA SER A 12 6.38 -22.00 -7.11
C SER A 12 5.32 -21.94 -6.02
N ILE A 13 4.09 -21.57 -6.39
CA ILE A 13 2.97 -21.44 -5.47
C ILE A 13 1.87 -22.34 -6.00
N ASP A 14 1.46 -23.32 -5.19
CA ASP A 14 0.29 -24.13 -5.49
C ASP A 14 -0.96 -23.32 -5.17
N ILE A 15 -1.77 -23.08 -6.20
CA ILE A 15 -3.01 -22.32 -6.09
C ILE A 15 -4.18 -23.13 -6.65
N PRO A 16 -5.39 -23.00 -6.08
CA PRO A 16 -6.59 -23.57 -6.65
C PRO A 16 -6.80 -23.10 -8.09
N PRO A 17 -7.40 -23.93 -8.96
CA PRO A 17 -7.62 -23.59 -10.37
C PRO A 17 -8.49 -22.34 -10.54
N GLU A 18 -9.44 -22.12 -9.62
CA GLU A 18 -10.29 -20.93 -9.59
C GLU A 18 -9.48 -19.65 -9.34
N GLU A 19 -8.53 -19.67 -8.42
CA GLU A 19 -7.65 -18.52 -8.16
C GLU A 19 -6.70 -18.26 -9.32
N HIS A 20 -6.11 -19.31 -9.90
CA HIS A 20 -5.28 -19.17 -11.09
C HIS A 20 -6.05 -18.49 -12.23
N ARG A 21 -7.32 -18.87 -12.43
CA ARG A 21 -8.18 -18.26 -13.44
C ARG A 21 -8.44 -16.78 -13.15
N ARG A 22 -8.73 -16.42 -11.90
CA ARG A 22 -8.93 -15.02 -11.49
C ARG A 22 -7.68 -14.18 -11.73
N ILE A 23 -6.51 -14.66 -11.30
CA ILE A 23 -5.22 -13.98 -11.50
C ILE A 23 -4.94 -13.79 -13.00
N LYS A 24 -5.18 -14.83 -13.81
CA LYS A 24 -4.99 -14.76 -15.25
C LYS A 24 -5.88 -13.71 -15.91
N VAL A 25 -7.16 -13.66 -15.53
CA VAL A 25 -8.11 -12.66 -16.05
C VAL A 25 -7.68 -11.25 -15.64
N SER A 26 -7.34 -11.03 -14.37
CA SER A 26 -6.87 -9.72 -13.92
C SER A 26 -5.61 -9.28 -14.65
N ALA A 27 -4.62 -10.17 -14.78
CA ALA A 27 -3.40 -9.86 -15.54
C ALA A 27 -3.71 -9.47 -16.99
N ALA A 28 -4.64 -10.18 -17.65
CA ALA A 28 -5.07 -9.86 -19.02
C ALA A 28 -5.78 -8.50 -19.11
N ILE A 29 -6.65 -8.16 -18.16
CA ILE A 29 -7.34 -6.86 -18.10
C ILE A 29 -6.32 -5.72 -18.00
N HIS A 30 -5.26 -5.91 -17.21
CA HIS A 30 -4.20 -4.91 -17.03
C HIS A 30 -3.12 -4.96 -18.13
N GLY A 31 -3.24 -5.86 -19.13
CA GLY A 31 -2.27 -6.00 -20.21
C GLY A 31 -0.89 -6.49 -19.74
N LYS A 32 -0.83 -7.19 -18.61
CA LYS A 32 0.40 -7.62 -17.94
C LYS A 32 0.56 -9.13 -17.97
N THR A 33 1.80 -9.62 -17.88
CA THR A 33 2.01 -11.04 -17.60
C THR A 33 1.57 -11.37 -16.18
N ILE A 34 1.22 -12.63 -15.91
CA ILE A 34 0.88 -13.09 -14.54
C ILE A 34 1.99 -12.74 -13.55
N ARG A 35 3.27 -12.90 -13.95
CA ARG A 35 4.43 -12.55 -13.13
C ARG A 35 4.43 -11.07 -12.74
N GLU A 36 4.25 -10.19 -13.72
CA GLU A 36 4.26 -8.74 -13.49
C GLU A 36 3.08 -8.31 -12.62
N TYR A 37 1.88 -8.80 -12.94
CA TYR A 37 0.68 -8.50 -12.19
C TYR A 37 0.82 -8.91 -10.71
N VAL A 38 1.34 -10.11 -10.44
CA VAL A 38 1.52 -10.60 -9.06
C VAL A 38 2.57 -9.77 -8.32
N LEU A 39 3.73 -9.49 -8.94
CA LEU A 39 4.79 -8.70 -8.30
C LEU A 39 4.33 -7.28 -7.98
N GLU A 40 3.63 -6.64 -8.90
CA GLU A 40 3.11 -5.28 -8.71
C GLU A 40 2.04 -5.24 -7.63
N THR A 41 1.12 -6.22 -7.61
CA THR A 41 0.10 -6.31 -6.55
C THR A 41 0.74 -6.47 -5.17
N ILE A 42 1.81 -7.25 -5.06
CA ILE A 42 2.57 -7.42 -3.82
C ILE A 42 3.26 -6.11 -3.43
N ASP A 43 3.93 -5.44 -4.37
CA ASP A 43 4.62 -4.16 -4.12
C ASP A 43 3.63 -3.07 -3.68
N GLU A 44 2.49 -2.94 -4.36
CA GLU A 44 1.42 -2.02 -3.99
C GLU A 44 0.89 -2.30 -2.58
N ARG A 45 0.71 -3.58 -2.24
CA ARG A 45 0.26 -3.97 -0.89
C ARG A 45 1.30 -3.63 0.17
N LEU A 46 2.57 -3.94 -0.06
CA LEU A 46 3.65 -3.60 0.86
C LEU A 46 3.78 -2.09 1.04
N ARG A 47 3.65 -1.31 -0.03
CA ARG A 47 3.64 0.16 0.04
C ARG A 47 2.47 0.66 0.88
N LYS A 48 1.25 0.15 0.64
CA LYS A 48 0.07 0.52 1.43
C LYS A 48 0.28 0.21 2.90
N GLU A 49 0.76 -0.99 3.24
CA GLU A 49 1.02 -1.37 4.62
C GLU A 49 2.09 -0.49 5.28
N THR A 50 3.14 -0.09 4.55
CA THR A 50 4.14 0.86 5.04
C THR A 50 3.55 2.24 5.24
N THR A 51 2.81 2.77 4.26
CA THR A 51 2.18 4.09 4.35
C THR A 51 1.14 4.14 5.46
N GLU A 52 0.36 3.07 5.66
CA GLU A 52 -0.60 2.95 6.76
C GLU A 52 0.12 2.96 8.12
N LYS A 53 1.23 2.23 8.27
CA LYS A 53 2.06 2.25 9.48
C LYS A 53 2.72 3.61 9.73
N GLU A 54 3.19 4.27 8.69
CA GLU A 54 3.77 5.62 8.77
C GLU A 54 2.70 6.66 9.15
N THR A 55 1.50 6.54 8.58
CA THR A 55 0.37 7.41 8.89
C THR A 55 -0.08 7.23 10.35
N LEU A 56 -0.20 5.98 10.82
CA LEU A 56 -0.49 5.69 12.23
C LEU A 56 0.60 6.25 13.15
N SER A 57 1.88 6.06 12.81
CA SER A 57 3.00 6.60 13.59
C SER A 57 3.06 8.13 13.59
N LEU A 58 2.62 8.80 12.53
CA LEU A 58 2.52 10.26 12.46
C LEU A 58 1.33 10.75 13.28
N SER A 59 0.16 10.12 13.17
CA SER A 59 -1.03 10.46 13.98
C SER A 59 -0.76 10.30 15.48
N ASP A 60 -0.13 9.19 15.90
CA ASP A 60 0.27 8.98 17.30
C ASP A 60 1.23 10.07 17.81
N ARG A 61 2.04 10.66 16.93
CA ARG A 61 2.94 11.77 17.26
C ARG A 61 2.26 13.13 17.24
N LEU A 62 1.24 13.32 16.41
CA LEU A 62 0.41 14.54 16.41
C LEU A 62 -0.43 14.63 17.70
N ASP A 63 -0.97 13.51 18.17
CA ASP A 63 -1.69 13.44 19.46
C ASP A 63 -0.77 13.71 20.66
N ALA A 64 0.54 13.56 20.48
CA ALA A 64 1.55 13.79 21.51
C ALA A 64 2.09 15.23 21.56
N ASP A 65 1.73 16.11 20.61
CA ASP A 65 2.21 17.50 20.61
C ASP A 65 1.15 18.47 21.21
N PRO A 66 1.38 18.98 22.44
CA PRO A 66 0.42 19.85 23.12
C PRO A 66 0.20 21.21 22.44
N VAL A 67 1.09 21.62 21.53
CA VAL A 67 0.95 22.87 20.76
C VAL A 67 0.03 22.64 19.55
N LEU A 68 0.16 21.51 18.87
CA LEU A 68 -0.69 21.15 17.73
C LEU A 68 -2.14 20.87 18.17
N MET A 69 -2.34 20.20 19.30
CA MET A 69 -3.69 19.98 19.88
C MET A 69 -4.43 21.29 20.17
N LYS A 70 -3.69 22.31 20.64
CA LYS A 70 -4.25 23.65 20.93
C LYS A 70 -4.58 24.44 19.68
N LEU A 71 -3.86 24.21 18.57
CA LEU A 71 -4.11 24.83 17.27
C LEU A 71 -5.29 24.16 16.54
N TRP A 72 -5.43 22.83 16.67
CA TRP A 72 -6.56 22.07 16.11
C TRP A 72 -7.87 22.33 16.85
N GLY A 73 -7.82 22.59 18.17
CA GLY A 73 -8.96 23.05 18.99
C GLY A 73 -9.32 24.52 18.80
N ASN A 74 -9.09 25.11 17.62
CA ASN A 74 -9.41 26.50 17.35
C ASN A 74 -10.91 26.67 17.09
N LYS A 75 -11.54 27.61 17.80
CA LYS A 75 -12.95 28.02 17.62
C LYS A 75 -13.34 28.36 16.18
N ARG A 76 -12.39 28.67 15.29
CA ARG A 76 -12.67 28.95 13.87
C ARG A 76 -13.07 27.70 13.07
N ASP A 77 -12.57 26.53 13.43
CA ASP A 77 -12.83 25.30 12.69
C ASP A 77 -14.13 24.61 13.14
N ALA A 78 -14.61 24.90 14.35
CA ALA A 78 -15.91 24.45 14.85
C ALA A 78 -17.12 24.91 13.99
N ALA A 79 -16.94 25.94 13.16
CA ALA A 79 -17.97 26.41 12.23
C ALA A 79 -18.21 25.43 11.05
N TYR A 80 -17.32 24.46 10.84
CA TYR A 80 -17.46 23.44 9.80
C TYR A 80 -17.97 22.08 10.31
N ASP A 81 -18.06 21.89 11.63
CA ASP A 81 -18.62 20.66 12.24
C ASP A 81 -20.16 20.62 12.16
N GLU A 82 -20.81 21.77 11.92
CA GLU A 82 -22.28 21.91 11.88
C GLU A 82 -22.87 21.87 10.45
N LEU A 83 -22.09 21.47 9.43
CA LEU A 83 -22.48 21.51 8.02
C LEU A 83 -22.91 20.13 7.48
#